data_AF-A0AAV5EDU8-F1
#
_entry.id   AF-A0AAV5EDU8-F1
#
_cell.length_a   1.000
_cell.length_b   1.000
_cell.length_c   1.000
_cell.angle_alpha   90.00
_cell.angle_beta   90.00
_cell.angle_gamma   90.00
#
_symmetry.space_group_name_H-M   'P 1'
#
loop_
_entity.id
_entity.type
_entity.pdbx_description
1 polymer ?
#
loop_
_entity_poly.entity_id
_entity_poly.type
_entity_poly.pdbx_seq_one_letter_code
_entity_poly.pdbx_strand_id
1 'polypeptide(L)'
;MSELEKASLISWAKHLARSSRLLDLVDPTMRDVNRDEALLCITVVLLCIQRSPAPRPSSEEVLGMLSCEGELPQLPLEFSPSPPGGFPLKSRKKVR
;
A
#
# COMPACT_ATOMS: atom_id res chain seq x y z
N MET A 1 -16.83 -13.46 22.66
CA MET A 1 -16.20 -13.24 21.35
C MET A 1 -14.74 -12.98 21.59
N SER A 2 -13.88 -13.94 21.25
CA SER A 2 -12.43 -13.89 21.53
C SER A 2 -11.77 -12.70 20.81
N GLU A 3 -10.74 -12.09 21.39
CA GLU A 3 -10.04 -10.93 20.80
C GLU A 3 -9.52 -11.16 19.35
N LEU A 4 -9.28 -12.43 18.99
CA LEU A 4 -8.93 -12.84 17.62
C LEU A 4 -10.08 -12.69 16.61
N GLU A 5 -11.34 -12.73 17.05
CA GLU A 5 -12.52 -12.60 16.16
C GLU A 5 -12.67 -11.19 15.55
N LYS A 6 -11.88 -10.20 15.99
CA LYS A 6 -11.86 -8.83 15.45
C LYS A 6 -10.61 -8.48 14.66
N ALA A 7 -9.63 -9.39 14.55
CA ALA A 7 -8.39 -9.13 13.82
C ALA A 7 -8.62 -9.24 12.31
N SER A 8 -8.33 -8.15 11.57
CA SER A 8 -8.41 -8.13 10.11
C SER A 8 -7.02 -7.97 9.50
N LEU A 9 -6.58 -8.96 8.72
CA LEU A 9 -5.33 -8.91 7.96
C LEU A 9 -5.29 -7.71 7.01
N ILE A 10 -6.44 -7.37 6.41
CA ILE A 10 -6.57 -6.18 5.55
C ILE A 10 -6.31 -4.90 6.33
N SER A 11 -6.88 -4.78 7.54
CA SER A 11 -6.65 -3.61 8.40
C SER A 11 -5.17 -3.50 8.80
N TRP A 12 -4.56 -4.63 9.17
CA TRP A 12 -3.15 -4.69 9.55
C TRP A 12 -2.22 -4.34 8.39
N ALA A 13 -2.43 -4.91 7.19
CA ALA A 13 -1.65 -4.59 5.99
C ALA A 13 -1.73 -3.10 5.63
N LYS A 14 -2.93 -2.51 5.69
CA LYS A 14 -3.13 -1.07 5.46
C LYS A 14 -2.44 -0.20 6.51
N HIS A 15 -2.38 -0.65 7.77
CA HIS A 15 -1.66 0.05 8.83
C HIS A 15 -0.14 0.02 8.60
N LEU A 16 0.41 -1.14 8.25
CA LEU A 16 1.83 -1.29 7.93
C LEU A 16 2.23 -0.47 6.70
N ALA A 17 1.38 -0.42 5.67
CA ALA A 17 1.61 0.39 4.48
C ALA A 17 1.75 1.88 4.80
N ARG A 18 0.83 2.43 5.60
CA ARG A 18 0.92 3.84 6.06
C ARG A 18 2.12 4.12 6.94
N SER A 19 2.63 3.10 7.62
CA SER A 19 3.80 3.22 8.51
C SER A 19 5.12 2.90 7.80
N SER A 20 5.10 2.67 6.47
CA SER A 20 6.27 2.23 5.68
C SER A 20 6.96 0.97 6.23
N ARG A 21 6.18 0.07 6.86
CA ARG A 21 6.64 -1.18 7.51
C ARG A 21 6.10 -2.42 6.79
N LEU A 22 6.09 -2.41 5.46
CA LEU A 22 5.47 -3.46 4.66
C LEU A 22 6.04 -4.85 4.94
N LEU A 23 7.36 -4.96 5.12
CA LEU A 23 8.03 -6.24 5.36
C LEU A 23 7.62 -6.92 6.67
N ASP A 24 7.00 -6.19 7.61
CA ASP A 24 6.49 -6.78 8.86
C ASP A 24 5.21 -7.62 8.62
N LEU A 25 4.67 -7.59 7.39
CA LEU A 25 3.59 -8.47 6.95
C LEU A 25 4.10 -9.88 6.57
N VAL A 26 5.40 -10.02 6.30
CA VAL A 26 6.01 -11.30 5.91
C VAL A 26 6.00 -12.24 7.12
N ASP A 27 5.57 -13.47 6.88
CA ASP A 27 5.56 -14.50 7.93
C ASP A 27 6.99 -14.71 8.49
N PRO A 28 7.20 -14.54 9.81
CA PRO A 28 8.52 -14.63 10.43
C PRO A 28 9.13 -16.04 10.40
N THR A 29 8.34 -17.08 10.08
CA THR A 29 8.80 -18.45 9.95
C THR A 29 9.42 -18.75 8.59
N MET A 30 9.18 -17.91 7.58
CA MET A 30 9.78 -18.07 6.26
C MET A 30 11.28 -17.76 6.30
N ARG A 31 12.07 -18.63 5.67
CA ARG A 31 13.52 -18.47 5.53
C ARG A 31 13.84 -18.01 4.11
N ASP A 32 14.93 -17.28 3.95
CA ASP A 32 15.50 -16.89 2.65
C ASP A 32 14.52 -16.11 1.74
N VAL A 33 13.65 -15.29 2.34
CA VAL A 33 12.68 -14.47 1.60
C VAL A 33 13.40 -13.37 0.81
N ASN A 34 13.17 -13.35 -0.51
CA ASN A 34 13.60 -12.24 -1.35
C ASN A 34 12.78 -10.98 -0.98
N ARG A 35 13.48 -9.94 -0.53
CA ARG A 35 12.84 -8.69 -0.06
C ARG A 35 12.09 -7.98 -1.17
N ASP A 36 12.61 -8.01 -2.40
CA ASP A 36 12.03 -7.29 -3.53
C ASP A 36 10.75 -7.98 -4.01
N GLU A 37 10.76 -9.32 -4.09
CA GLU A 37 9.57 -10.13 -4.39
C GLU A 37 8.50 -9.99 -3.31
N ALA A 38 8.89 -9.96 -2.03
CA ALA A 38 7.96 -9.72 -0.94
C ALA A 38 7.30 -8.34 -1.05
N LEU A 39 8.08 -7.29 -1.31
CA LEU A 39 7.55 -5.94 -1.49
C LEU A 39 6.64 -5.84 -2.72
N LEU A 40 6.99 -6.49 -3.83
CA LEU A 40 6.15 -6.60 -5.02
C LEU A 40 4.80 -7.24 -4.67
N CYS A 41 4.82 -8.44 -4.07
CA CYS A 41 3.62 -9.15 -3.67
C CYS A 41 2.71 -8.32 -2.76
N ILE A 42 3.30 -7.67 -1.74
CA ILE A 42 2.53 -6.83 -0.81
C ILE A 42 1.93 -5.62 -1.53
N THR A 43 2.67 -5.00 -2.46
CA THR A 43 2.18 -3.85 -3.23
C THR A 43 1.02 -4.23 -4.14
N VAL A 44 1.10 -5.38 -4.82
CA VAL A 44 0.00 -5.94 -5.62
C VAL A 44 -1.22 -6.20 -4.75
N VAL A 45 -1.05 -6.79 -3.56
CA VAL A 45 -2.15 -6.99 -2.60
C VAL A 45 -2.81 -5.66 -2.23
N LEU A 46 -2.03 -4.61 -1.96
CA LEU A 46 -2.55 -3.29 -1.61
C LEU A 46 -3.37 -2.64 -2.75
N LEU A 47 -2.99 -2.87 -4.01
CA LEU A 47 -3.77 -2.47 -5.18
C LEU A 47 -5.09 -3.25 -5.29
N CYS A 48 -5.08 -4.56 -5.03
CA CYS A 48 -6.27 -5.41 -5.11
C CYS A 48 -7.31 -5.12 -4.02
N ILE A 49 -6.90 -4.66 -2.83
CA ILE A 49 -7.79 -4.43 -1.67
C ILE A 49 -8.25 -2.96 -1.52
N GLN A 50 -8.09 -2.15 -2.56
CA GLN A 50 -8.55 -0.77 -2.57
C GLN A 50 -10.06 -0.69 -2.34
N ARG A 51 -10.50 0.32 -1.59
CA ARG A 51 -11.91 0.47 -1.22
C ARG A 51 -12.81 0.63 -2.44
N SER A 52 -12.39 1.48 -3.38
CA SER A 52 -13.04 1.62 -4.68
C SER A 52 -12.65 0.44 -5.58
N PRO A 53 -13.56 -0.10 -6.40
CA PRO A 53 -13.22 -1.09 -7.42
C PRO A 53 -12.51 -0.47 -8.62
N ALA A 54 -12.76 0.80 -8.94
CA ALA A 54 -12.23 1.46 -10.14
C ALA A 54 -10.69 1.46 -10.27
N PRO A 55 -9.89 1.63 -9.20
CA PRO A 55 -8.44 1.60 -9.30
C PRO A 55 -7.83 0.20 -9.11
N ARG A 56 -8.65 -0.84 -8.92
CA ARG A 56 -8.13 -2.21 -8.76
C ARG A 56 -7.67 -2.73 -10.12
N PRO A 57 -6.51 -3.39 -10.18
CA PRO A 57 -6.05 -4.02 -11.42
C PRO A 57 -6.98 -5.18 -11.80
N SER A 58 -7.07 -5.43 -13.10
CA SER A 58 -7.62 -6.66 -13.66
C SER A 58 -6.75 -7.87 -13.28
N SER A 59 -7.33 -9.07 -13.35
CA SER A 59 -6.58 -10.30 -13.07
C SER A 59 -5.39 -10.50 -14.03
N GLU A 60 -5.50 -10.05 -15.27
CA GLU A 60 -4.41 -10.11 -16.26
C GLU A 60 -3.24 -9.20 -15.86
N GLU A 61 -3.52 -7.96 -15.45
CA GLU A 61 -2.50 -7.04 -14.94
C GLU A 61 -1.83 -7.58 -13.68
N VAL A 62 -2.59 -8.22 -12.78
CA VAL A 62 -2.04 -8.88 -11.58
C VAL A 62 -1.04 -9.97 -11.97
N LEU A 63 -1.37 -10.80 -12.96
CA LEU A 63 -0.45 -11.83 -13.45
C LEU A 63 0.80 -11.21 -14.08
N GLY A 64 0.66 -10.17 -14.90
CA GLY A 64 1.81 -9.47 -15.47
C GLY A 64 2.75 -8.89 -14.40
N MET A 65 2.19 -8.26 -13.37
CA MET A 65 2.98 -7.74 -12.24
C MET A 65 3.73 -8.84 -11.48
N LEU A 66 3.09 -10.00 -11.25
CA LEU A 66 3.70 -11.11 -10.49
C LEU A 66 4.70 -11.92 -11.31
N SER A 67 4.57 -11.96 -12.63
CA SER A 67 5.52 -12.63 -13.54
C SER A 67 6.81 -11.82 -13.73
N CYS A 68 6.95 -10.63 -13.12
CA CYS A 68 8.02 -9.67 -13.38
C CYS A 68 8.13 -9.26 -14.87
N GLU A 69 7.05 -9.46 -15.63
CA GLU A 69 6.93 -9.06 -17.04
C GLU A 69 6.28 -7.66 -17.08
N GLY A 70 7.06 -6.62 -16.80
CA GLY A 70 6.56 -5.24 -16.87
C GLY A 70 7.18 -4.27 -15.86
N GLU A 71 6.53 -3.13 -15.69
CA GLU A 71 6.93 -2.08 -14.76
C GLU A 71 6.43 -2.38 -13.34
N LEU A 72 7.27 -2.10 -12.34
CA LEU A 72 6.93 -2.37 -10.94
C LEU A 72 5.73 -1.51 -10.50
N PRO A 73 4.72 -2.12 -9.84
CA PRO A 73 3.58 -1.35 -9.37
C PRO A 73 4.00 -0.31 -8.35
N GLN A 74 3.42 0.88 -8.45
CA GLN A 74 3.58 1.89 -7.42
C GLN A 74 2.56 1.67 -6.31
N LEU A 75 2.97 1.97 -5.07
CA LEU A 75 2.05 1.99 -3.94
C LEU A 75 0.92 2.99 -4.22
N PRO A 76 -0.34 2.60 -3.94
CA PRO A 76 -1.45 3.54 -3.99
C PRO A 76 -1.16 4.81 -3.19
N LEU A 77 -1.56 5.98 -3.73
CA LEU A 77 -1.34 7.28 -3.09
C LEU A 77 -1.88 7.34 -1.65
N GLU A 78 -2.93 6.58 -1.34
CA GLU A 78 -3.51 6.47 0.01
C GLU A 78 -2.57 5.87 1.08
N PHE A 79 -1.48 5.24 0.63
CA PHE A 79 -0.43 4.66 1.47
C PHE A 79 0.92 5.38 1.29
N SER A 80 1.00 6.43 0.47
CA SER A 80 2.23 7.19 0.27
C SER A 80 2.60 7.96 1.55
N PRO A 81 3.86 7.91 2.02
CA PRO A 81 4.31 8.57 3.25
C PRO A 81 4.47 10.10 3.13
N SER A 82 3.93 10.73 2.08
CA SER A 82 4.07 12.18 1.85
C SER A 82 3.35 13.01 2.92
N PRO A 83 3.91 14.18 3.31
CA PRO A 83 3.58 14.85 4.57
C PRO A 83 2.14 15.40 4.56
N PRO A 84 1.47 15.53 5.73
CA PRO A 84 0.19 16.22 5.80
C PRO A 84 0.40 17.64 5.26
N GLY A 85 -0.17 17.90 4.08
CA GLY A 85 -0.01 19.17 3.39
C GLY A 85 -0.56 20.31 4.24
N GLY A 86 0.33 21.10 4.85
CA GLY A 86 0.03 22.47 5.18
C GLY A 86 -0.15 23.24 3.88
N PHE A 87 -1.39 23.58 3.53
CA PHE A 87 -1.68 24.48 2.42
C PHE A 87 -0.98 25.83 2.68
N PRO A 88 -0.20 26.40 1.74
CA PRO A 88 0.17 27.80 1.85
C PRO A 88 -1.08 28.64 1.59
N LEU A 89 -1.75 29.10 2.64
CA LEU A 89 -2.75 30.16 2.55
C LEU A 89 -2.04 31.42 2.07
N LYS A 90 -2.11 31.68 0.75
CA LYS A 90 -1.62 32.93 0.16
C LYS A 90 -2.35 34.09 0.83
N SER A 91 -1.63 34.83 1.68
CA SER A 91 -2.09 36.11 2.21
C SER A 91 -2.26 37.07 1.05
N ARG A 92 -3.52 37.38 0.70
CA ARG A 92 -3.85 38.50 -0.20
C ARG A 92 -3.38 39.79 0.46
N LYS A 93 -2.23 40.33 0.05
CA LYS A 93 -1.87 41.72 0.31
C LYS A 93 -2.90 42.61 -0.41
N LYS A 94 -3.72 43.31 0.37
CA LYS A 94 -4.55 44.41 -0.12
C LYS A 94 -3.63 45.61 -0.34
N VAL A 95 -3.47 46.00 -1.60
CA VAL A 95 -2.85 47.26 -2.02
C VAL A 95 -3.67 48.41 -1.42
N ARG A 96 -3.00 49.40 -0.85
CA ARG A 96 -3.55 50.70 -0.47
C ARG A 96 -2.69 51.78 -1.09
#